data_AF-A0A959X426-F1
#
_entry.id   AF-A0A959X426-F1
#
_cell.length_a   1.000
_cell.length_b   1.000
_cell.length_c   1.000
_cell.angle_alpha   90.00
_cell.angle_beta   90.00
_cell.angle_gamma   90.00
#
_symmetry.space_group_name_H-M   'P 1'
#
loop_
_entity.id
_entity.type
_entity.pdbx_description
1 polymer ?
#
loop_
_entity_poly.entity_id
_entity_poly.type
_entity_poly.pdbx_seq_one_letter_code
_entity_poly.pdbx_strand_id
1 'polypeptide(L)'
;MDKRGWILGMAAALALALLSLLTSITSEAQLTGEADTLLTTRLSVNKLLNTGTAWAGLPILAGWMVRRPLGAAAIGVVSCPTALVTHYGLGQVVGIFEPEIWASNRYWFAFALVLGAPLGLVGSLAHRAGVLGLLARLTAPLGATLEPFVLQMFAQPDGQVAELPLLAHATTVLRGIEGAASPLTAQRQTATIASYGPALIGGESGGSIASADSGTTLRIVIDTSSPSSTLTSHAHSSM
;
A
#
# COMPACT_ATOMS: atom_id res chain seq x y z
N MET A 1 -13.23 12.92 17.62
CA MET A 1 -12.29 11.83 17.24
C MET A 1 -13.02 10.85 16.33
N ASP A 2 -12.41 10.45 15.22
CA ASP A 2 -12.95 9.36 14.38
C ASP A 2 -12.61 8.02 15.04
N LYS A 3 -13.57 7.44 15.76
CA LYS A 3 -13.36 6.20 16.52
C LYS A 3 -12.97 5.03 15.64
N ARG A 4 -13.48 4.97 14.40
CA ARG A 4 -13.25 3.86 13.49
C ARG A 4 -11.79 3.82 13.04
N GLY A 5 -11.22 4.96 12.66
CA GLY A 5 -9.83 5.05 12.25
C GLY A 5 -8.86 4.60 13.35
N TRP A 6 -9.16 4.96 14.61
CA TRP A 6 -8.38 4.54 15.77
C TRP A 6 -8.45 3.03 16.02
N ILE A 7 -9.66 2.46 15.97
CA ILE A 7 -9.85 1.01 16.15
C ILE A 7 -9.10 0.24 15.07
N LEU A 8 -9.23 0.63 13.80
CA LEU A 8 -8.56 -0.05 12.70
C LEU A 8 -7.04 0.09 12.78
N GLY A 9 -6.53 1.27 13.13
CA GLY A 9 -5.09 1.50 13.29
C GLY A 9 -4.48 0.65 14.40
N MET A 10 -5.21 0.51 15.52
CA MET A 10 -4.76 -0.34 16.62
C MET A 10 -4.91 -1.84 16.31
N ALA A 11 -5.99 -2.23 15.62
CA ALA A 11 -6.15 -3.59 15.14
C ALA A 11 -5.03 -4.00 14.18
N ALA A 12 -4.59 -3.10 13.29
CA ALA A 12 -3.44 -3.33 12.43
C ALA A 12 -2.13 -3.50 13.22
N ALA A 13 -1.92 -2.71 14.28
CA ALA A 13 -0.76 -2.82 15.16
C ALA A 13 -0.71 -4.17 15.86
N LEU A 14 -1.83 -4.60 16.44
CA LEU A 14 -1.96 -5.89 17.10
C LEU A 14 -1.80 -7.05 16.10
N ALA A 15 -2.41 -6.94 14.91
CA ALA A 15 -2.30 -7.96 13.87
C ALA A 15 -0.85 -8.15 13.42
N LEU A 16 -0.11 -7.06 13.14
CA LEU A 16 1.30 -7.15 12.76
C LEU A 16 2.14 -7.78 13.88
N ALA A 17 1.96 -7.35 15.13
CA ALA A 17 2.70 -7.87 16.27
C ALA A 17 2.46 -9.38 16.48
N LEU A 18 1.20 -9.81 16.43
CA LEU A 18 0.81 -11.21 16.63
C LEU A 18 1.28 -12.10 15.48
N LEU A 19 1.14 -11.66 14.22
CA LEU A 19 1.62 -12.41 13.06
C LEU A 19 3.15 -12.51 13.06
N SER A 20 3.86 -11.42 13.40
CA SER A 20 5.32 -11.43 13.56
C SER A 20 5.74 -12.41 14.65
N LEU A 21 5.07 -12.41 15.81
CA LEU A 21 5.38 -13.34 16.89
C LEU A 21 5.10 -14.79 16.50
N LEU A 22 3.93 -15.06 15.91
CA LEU A 22 3.52 -16.40 15.51
C LEU A 22 4.50 -17.00 14.49
N THR A 23 4.95 -16.21 13.53
CA THR A 23 5.91 -16.66 12.50
C THR A 23 7.35 -16.78 13.02
N SER A 24 7.64 -16.26 14.21
CA SER A 24 8.91 -16.45 14.90
C SER A 24 9.00 -17.79 15.64
N ILE A 25 7.87 -18.45 15.90
CA ILE A 25 7.83 -19.75 16.60
C ILE A 25 8.21 -20.87 15.62
N THR A 26 9.19 -21.68 15.99
CA THR A 26 9.63 -22.87 15.22
C THR A 26 9.10 -24.14 15.87
N SER A 27 8.53 -25.06 15.09
CA SER A 27 8.13 -26.37 15.60
C SER A 27 9.26 -27.41 15.54
N GLU A 28 9.15 -28.48 16.33
CA GLU A 28 10.15 -29.56 16.33
C GLU A 28 10.32 -30.22 14.97
N ALA A 29 9.22 -30.51 14.25
CA ALA A 29 9.25 -31.08 12.90
C ALA A 29 10.00 -30.18 11.88
N GLN A 30 10.05 -28.86 12.11
CA GLN A 30 10.85 -27.94 11.32
C GLN A 30 12.33 -27.98 11.70
N LEU A 31 12.65 -28.23 12.99
CA LEU A 31 14.03 -28.35 13.47
C LEU A 31 14.69 -29.67 13.03
N THR A 32 13.90 -30.73 12.90
CA THR A 32 14.37 -32.06 12.46
C THR A 32 14.42 -32.23 10.94
N GLY A 33 13.96 -31.25 10.17
CA GLY A 33 13.93 -31.30 8.70
C GLY A 33 12.78 -32.09 8.09
N GLU A 34 11.78 -32.50 8.89
CA GLU A 34 10.60 -33.23 8.40
C GLU A 34 9.58 -32.31 7.70
N ALA A 35 9.68 -31.00 7.91
CA ALA A 35 8.75 -30.00 7.41
C ALA A 35 9.44 -28.81 6.70
N ASP A 36 10.39 -29.10 5.80
CA ASP A 36 11.21 -28.09 5.10
C ASP A 36 10.41 -27.06 4.31
N THR A 37 9.31 -27.46 3.67
CA THR A 37 8.44 -26.51 2.95
C THR A 37 7.79 -25.53 3.92
N LEU A 38 7.27 -26.02 5.06
CA LEU A 38 6.67 -25.19 6.09
C LEU A 38 7.71 -24.27 6.75
N LEU A 39 8.92 -24.78 6.99
CA LEU A 39 10.06 -24.00 7.46
C LEU A 39 10.38 -22.86 6.50
N THR A 40 10.52 -23.15 5.21
CA THR A 40 10.85 -22.16 4.18
C THR A 40 9.77 -21.09 4.05
N THR A 41 8.49 -21.49 4.00
CA THR A 41 7.37 -20.54 3.96
C THR A 41 7.35 -19.67 5.21
N ARG A 42 7.48 -20.27 6.39
CA ARG A 42 7.49 -19.52 7.66
C ARG A 42 8.64 -18.53 7.72
N LEU A 43 9.86 -18.94 7.38
CA LEU A 43 11.02 -18.04 7.39
C LEU A 43 10.84 -16.88 6.40
N SER A 44 10.27 -17.14 5.23
CA SER A 44 9.97 -16.10 4.24
C SER A 44 8.96 -15.08 4.78
N VAL A 45 7.86 -15.55 5.36
CA VAL A 45 6.84 -14.68 5.96
C VAL A 45 7.39 -13.94 7.17
N ASN A 46 8.12 -14.62 8.05
CA ASN A 46 8.77 -14.02 9.21
C ASN A 46 9.71 -12.88 8.77
N LYS A 47 10.53 -13.12 7.75
CA LYS A 47 11.43 -12.09 7.21
C LYS A 47 10.67 -10.87 6.71
N LEU A 48 9.56 -11.07 5.99
CA LEU A 48 8.70 -9.97 5.49
C LEU A 48 8.07 -9.17 6.64
N LEU A 49 7.49 -9.86 7.63
CA LEU A 49 6.81 -9.24 8.77
C LEU A 49 7.78 -8.53 9.73
N ASN A 50 9.04 -8.95 9.74
CA ASN A 50 10.09 -8.36 10.56
C ASN A 50 11.06 -7.47 9.77
N THR A 51 10.64 -6.96 8.62
CA THR A 51 11.34 -5.87 7.93
C THR A 51 11.12 -4.53 8.64
N GLY A 52 12.14 -3.67 8.64
CA GLY A 52 12.02 -2.31 9.17
C GLY A 52 10.91 -1.52 8.45
N THR A 53 10.72 -1.75 7.15
CA THR A 53 9.64 -1.11 6.39
C THR A 53 8.26 -1.58 6.84
N ALA A 54 8.04 -2.86 7.14
CA ALA A 54 6.73 -3.31 7.63
C ALA A 54 6.36 -2.60 8.94
N TRP A 55 7.33 -2.49 9.85
CA TRP A 55 7.14 -1.82 11.14
C TRP A 55 7.03 -0.29 11.01
N ALA A 56 7.75 0.34 10.08
CA ALA A 56 7.61 1.78 9.78
C ALA A 56 6.32 2.10 8.97
N GLY A 57 5.80 1.14 8.22
CA GLY A 57 4.55 1.24 7.49
C GLY A 57 3.32 1.24 8.40
N LEU A 58 3.41 0.60 9.56
CA LEU A 58 2.33 0.57 10.56
C LEU A 58 1.84 1.98 10.99
N PRO A 59 2.70 2.90 11.46
CA PRO A 59 2.28 4.23 11.88
C PRO A 59 1.78 5.06 10.68
N ILE A 60 2.33 4.85 9.48
CA ILE A 60 1.79 5.46 8.24
C ILE A 60 0.36 4.97 7.98
N LEU A 61 0.12 3.65 8.05
CA LEU A 61 -1.21 3.07 7.84
C LEU A 61 -2.20 3.55 8.91
N ALA A 62 -1.80 3.55 10.18
CA ALA A 62 -2.63 4.03 11.28
C ALA A 62 -2.98 5.52 11.13
N GLY A 63 -2.00 6.35 10.76
CA GLY A 63 -2.21 7.76 10.46
C GLY A 63 -3.14 8.00 9.26
N TRP A 64 -3.01 7.17 8.22
CA TRP A 64 -3.91 7.18 7.06
C TRP A 64 -5.35 6.85 7.45
N MET A 65 -5.57 5.91 8.38
CA MET A 65 -6.90 5.56 8.88
C MET A 65 -7.56 6.68 9.71
N VAL A 66 -6.77 7.46 10.47
CA VAL A 66 -7.29 8.56 11.32
C VAL A 66 -7.50 9.86 10.56
N ARG A 67 -6.74 10.09 9.47
CA ARG A 67 -6.84 11.23 8.52
C ARG A 67 -6.51 12.62 9.09
N ARG A 68 -6.96 12.96 10.32
CA ARG A 68 -6.72 14.28 10.94
C ARG A 68 -5.28 14.36 11.45
N PRO A 69 -4.52 15.43 11.19
CA PRO A 69 -3.06 15.46 11.41
C PRO A 69 -2.66 15.22 12.88
N LEU A 70 -3.29 15.90 13.83
CA LEU A 70 -2.99 15.69 15.26
C LEU A 70 -3.32 14.26 15.71
N GLY A 71 -4.46 13.72 15.25
CA GLY A 71 -4.84 12.34 15.54
C GLY A 71 -3.93 11.31 14.87
N ALA A 72 -3.45 11.62 13.66
CA ALA A 72 -2.56 10.78 12.89
C ALA A 72 -1.15 10.73 13.51
N ALA A 73 -0.63 11.87 13.97
CA ALA A 73 0.60 11.94 14.76
C ALA A 73 0.45 11.13 16.06
N ALA A 74 -0.64 11.34 16.80
CA ALA A 74 -0.89 10.65 18.06
C ALA A 74 -1.00 9.14 17.89
N ILE A 75 -1.78 8.65 16.92
CA ILE A 75 -1.90 7.21 16.70
C ILE A 75 -0.60 6.60 16.18
N GLY A 76 0.19 7.33 15.39
CA GLY A 76 1.51 6.86 14.96
C GLY A 76 2.49 6.69 16.11
N VAL A 77 2.47 7.58 17.11
CA VAL A 77 3.26 7.43 18.34
C VAL A 77 2.79 6.25 19.19
N VAL A 78 1.49 5.94 19.22
CA VAL A 78 0.96 4.89 20.09
C VAL A 78 1.00 3.50 19.44
N SER A 79 0.78 3.41 18.12
CA SER A 79 0.65 2.12 17.42
C SER A 79 1.94 1.31 17.42
N CYS A 80 3.10 1.91 17.10
CA CYS A 80 4.38 1.20 17.09
C CYS A 80 4.80 0.68 18.47
N PRO A 81 4.82 1.50 19.55
CA PRO A 81 5.11 0.99 20.88
C PRO A 81 4.12 -0.08 21.33
N THR A 82 2.83 0.06 21.01
CA THR A 82 1.84 -0.98 21.33
C THR A 82 2.17 -2.29 20.61
N ALA A 83 2.54 -2.24 19.33
CA ALA A 83 2.98 -3.42 18.59
C ALA A 83 4.25 -4.04 19.19
N LEU A 84 5.25 -3.24 19.56
CA LEU A 84 6.50 -3.72 20.17
C LEU A 84 6.26 -4.35 21.55
N VAL A 85 5.48 -3.68 22.41
CA VAL A 85 5.08 -4.24 23.72
C VAL A 85 4.32 -5.54 23.54
N THR A 86 3.41 -5.61 22.56
CA THR A 86 2.65 -6.83 22.29
C THR A 86 3.57 -7.95 21.81
N HIS A 87 4.45 -7.68 20.84
CA HIS A 87 5.36 -8.67 20.27
C HIS A 87 6.35 -9.21 21.32
N TYR A 88 7.11 -8.32 21.98
CA TYR A 88 8.11 -8.73 22.96
C TYR A 88 7.49 -9.20 24.29
N GLY A 89 6.46 -8.50 24.77
CA GLY A 89 5.81 -8.83 26.03
C GLY A 89 5.08 -10.16 25.96
N LEU A 90 4.29 -10.39 24.90
CA LEU A 90 3.65 -11.70 24.73
C LEU A 90 4.68 -12.79 24.49
N GLY A 91 5.70 -12.54 23.66
CA GLY A 91 6.79 -13.48 23.43
C GLY A 91 7.52 -13.88 24.71
N GLN A 92 7.74 -12.95 25.64
CA GLN A 92 8.31 -13.26 26.95
C GLN A 92 7.33 -14.06 27.83
N VAL A 93 6.04 -13.70 27.86
CA VAL A 93 5.02 -14.42 28.63
C VAL A 93 4.91 -15.88 28.20
N VAL A 94 5.05 -16.17 26.90
CA VAL A 94 5.01 -17.55 26.37
C VAL A 94 6.38 -18.24 26.36
N GLY A 95 7.42 -17.60 26.92
CA GLY A 95 8.76 -18.20 27.07
C GLY A 95 9.63 -18.22 25.81
N ILE A 96 9.29 -17.45 24.78
CA ILE A 96 10.09 -17.32 23.54
C ILE A 96 11.25 -16.36 23.74
N PHE A 97 11.06 -15.29 24.52
CA PHE A 97 12.07 -14.26 24.75
C PHE A 97 12.55 -14.23 26.21
N GLU A 98 13.85 -14.03 26.38
CA GLU A 98 14.48 -13.83 27.69
C GLU A 98 14.18 -12.42 28.25
N PRO A 99 14.25 -12.20 29.58
CA PRO A 99 13.98 -10.90 30.19
C PRO A 99 14.79 -9.72 29.64
N GLU A 100 15.99 -9.99 29.12
CA GLU A 100 16.91 -9.01 28.53
C GLU A 100 16.38 -8.39 27.23
N ILE A 101 15.31 -8.96 26.64
CA ILE A 101 14.73 -8.53 25.36
C ILE A 101 14.39 -7.04 25.33
N TRP A 102 13.92 -6.47 26.45
CA TRP A 102 13.56 -5.05 26.53
C TRP A 102 14.78 -4.14 26.43
N ALA A 103 15.84 -4.47 27.16
CA ALA A 103 17.07 -3.68 27.19
C ALA A 103 17.81 -3.75 25.85
N SER A 104 17.79 -4.93 25.22
CA SER A 104 18.39 -5.19 23.91
C SER A 104 17.66 -4.45 22.78
N ASN A 105 16.35 -4.22 22.91
CA ASN A 105 15.53 -3.57 21.88
C ASN A 105 15.13 -2.12 22.21
N ARG A 106 15.77 -1.49 23.20
CA ARG A 106 15.46 -0.10 23.61
C ARG A 106 15.49 0.91 22.47
N TYR A 107 16.37 0.73 21.48
CA TYR A 107 16.48 1.62 20.33
C TYR A 107 15.26 1.53 19.42
N TRP A 108 14.62 0.36 19.30
CA TRP A 108 13.37 0.20 18.55
C TRP A 108 12.22 0.96 19.20
N PHE A 109 12.12 0.93 20.53
CA PHE A 109 11.16 1.75 21.27
C PHE A 109 11.45 3.26 21.09
N ALA A 110 12.72 3.67 21.13
CA ALA A 110 13.10 5.06 20.90
C ALA A 110 12.71 5.52 19.47
N PHE A 111 13.02 4.71 18.44
CA PHE A 111 12.62 5.01 17.06
C PHE A 111 11.10 5.04 16.91
N ALA A 112 10.37 4.11 17.52
CA ALA A 112 8.91 4.10 17.51
C ALA A 112 8.31 5.39 18.09
N LEU A 113 8.86 5.90 19.19
CA LEU A 113 8.39 7.14 19.81
C LEU A 113 8.77 8.38 18.99
N VAL A 114 10.01 8.46 18.52
CA VAL A 114 10.53 9.63 17.79
C VAL A 114 9.96 9.73 16.38
N LEU A 115 9.92 8.61 15.64
CA LEU A 115 9.47 8.56 14.25
C LEU A 115 7.96 8.33 14.13
N GLY A 116 7.29 7.85 15.19
CA GLY A 116 5.87 7.54 15.16
C GLY A 116 5.00 8.73 14.75
N ALA A 117 5.24 9.92 15.31
CA ALA A 117 4.50 11.13 14.94
C ALA A 117 4.75 11.56 13.49
N PRO A 118 6.01 11.74 13.02
CA PRO A 118 6.30 12.01 11.61
C PRO A 118 5.67 11.01 10.65
N LEU A 119 5.80 9.70 10.92
CA LEU A 119 5.26 8.65 10.06
C LEU A 119 3.72 8.64 10.07
N GLY A 120 3.09 8.86 11.23
CA GLY A 120 1.65 9.07 11.32
C GLY A 120 1.17 10.25 10.48
N LEU A 121 1.90 11.37 10.49
CA LEU A 121 1.61 12.51 9.64
C LEU A 121 1.75 12.19 8.16
N VAL A 122 2.78 11.45 7.74
CA VAL A 122 2.90 10.95 6.35
C VAL A 122 1.64 10.18 5.94
N GLY A 123 1.12 9.31 6.82
CA GLY A 123 -0.15 8.63 6.63
C GLY A 123 -1.32 9.57 6.35
N SER A 124 -1.45 10.66 7.13
CA SER A 124 -2.49 11.66 6.91
C SER A 124 -2.31 12.43 5.59
N LEU A 125 -1.06 12.74 5.22
CA LEU A 125 -0.73 13.47 3.99
C LEU A 125 -1.05 12.67 2.73
N ALA A 126 -1.06 11.34 2.80
CA ALA A 126 -1.39 10.47 1.67
C ALA A 126 -2.81 10.67 1.12
N HIS A 127 -3.72 11.32 1.87
CA HIS A 127 -5.04 11.73 1.38
C HIS A 127 -5.05 13.00 0.54
N ARG A 128 -3.96 13.79 0.56
CA ARG A 128 -3.89 15.05 -0.17
C ARG A 128 -3.78 14.79 -1.67
N ALA A 129 -4.50 15.58 -2.47
CA ALA A 129 -4.25 15.63 -3.91
C ALA A 129 -2.92 16.35 -4.21
N GLY A 130 -2.24 15.93 -5.28
CA GLY A 130 -0.98 16.54 -5.74
C GLY A 130 0.28 15.79 -5.30
N VAL A 131 1.43 16.43 -5.57
CA VAL A 131 2.77 15.82 -5.43
C VAL A 131 3.05 15.35 -4.00
N LEU A 132 2.71 16.15 -2.98
CA LEU A 132 2.96 15.78 -1.58
C LEU A 132 2.20 14.52 -1.15
N GLY A 133 0.95 14.36 -1.58
CA GLY A 133 0.19 13.15 -1.29
C GLY A 133 0.65 11.94 -2.11
N LEU A 134 1.22 12.15 -3.30
CA LEU A 134 1.90 11.10 -4.06
C LEU A 134 3.17 10.63 -3.33
N LEU A 135 4.03 11.55 -2.92
CA LEU A 135 5.25 11.21 -2.17
C LEU A 135 4.94 10.46 -0.87
N ALA A 136 3.90 10.90 -0.14
CA ALA A 136 3.45 10.21 1.07
C ALA A 136 2.99 8.77 0.79
N ARG A 137 2.28 8.53 -0.32
CA ARG A 137 1.84 7.18 -0.74
C ARG A 137 3.00 6.29 -1.17
N LEU A 138 4.05 6.88 -1.75
CA LEU A 138 5.24 6.15 -2.19
C LEU A 138 6.22 5.86 -1.05
N THR A 139 6.07 6.48 0.12
CA THR A 139 7.03 6.34 1.23
C THR A 139 7.22 4.87 1.64
N ALA A 140 6.12 4.13 1.88
CA ALA A 140 6.21 2.72 2.27
C ALA A 140 6.69 1.80 1.12
N PRO A 141 6.16 1.88 -0.12
CA PRO A 141 6.69 1.10 -1.24
C PRO A 141 8.18 1.36 -1.54
N LEU A 142 8.63 2.61 -1.44
CA LEU A 142 10.03 2.97 -1.64
C LEU A 142 10.90 2.37 -0.53
N GLY A 143 10.47 2.45 0.74
CA GLY A 143 11.13 1.76 1.85
C GLY A 143 11.30 0.28 1.57
N ALA A 144 10.23 -0.39 1.16
CA ALA A 144 10.22 -1.84 0.92
C ALA A 144 11.17 -2.24 -0.22
N THR A 145 11.27 -1.38 -1.23
CA THR A 145 12.15 -1.60 -2.39
C THR A 145 13.61 -1.34 -2.04
N LEU A 146 13.89 -0.31 -1.24
CA LEU A 146 15.25 0.14 -0.92
C LEU A 146 15.89 -0.63 0.25
N GLU A 147 15.09 -1.11 1.20
CA GLU A 147 15.56 -1.77 2.43
C GLU A 147 16.55 -2.92 2.17
N PRO A 148 16.30 -3.86 1.23
CA PRO A 148 17.23 -4.95 0.96
C PRO A 148 18.61 -4.48 0.47
N PHE A 149 18.66 -3.36 -0.26
CA PHE A 149 19.92 -2.79 -0.75
C PHE A 149 20.68 -2.06 0.36
N VAL A 150 19.97 -1.29 1.17
CA VAL A 150 20.55 -0.55 2.31
C VAL A 150 21.11 -1.51 3.35
N LEU A 151 20.39 -2.59 3.63
CA LEU A 151 20.80 -3.61 4.60
C LEU A 151 21.68 -4.71 3.98
N GLN A 152 22.10 -4.54 2.72
CA GLN A 152 22.95 -5.48 1.99
C GLN A 152 22.45 -6.93 2.05
N MET A 153 21.13 -7.13 2.05
CA MET A 153 20.49 -8.43 2.18
C MET A 153 20.70 -9.32 0.95
N PHE A 154 21.20 -8.77 -0.16
CA PHE A 154 21.57 -9.50 -1.38
C PHE A 154 23.05 -9.90 -1.43
N ALA A 155 23.84 -9.61 -0.39
CA ALA A 155 25.22 -10.05 -0.33
C ALA A 155 25.25 -11.58 -0.18
N GLN A 156 25.81 -12.26 -1.18
CA GLN A 156 26.02 -13.71 -1.17
C GLN A 156 27.20 -14.05 -0.24
N PRO A 157 27.26 -15.25 0.38
CA PRO A 157 28.29 -15.61 1.37
C PRO A 157 29.75 -15.47 0.88
N ASP A 158 29.94 -15.35 -0.43
CA ASP A 158 31.24 -15.41 -1.10
C ASP A 158 31.85 -14.02 -1.37
N GLY A 159 31.27 -12.94 -0.82
CA GLY A 159 31.81 -11.58 -0.94
C GLY A 159 31.73 -10.96 -2.34
N GLN A 160 31.07 -11.64 -3.30
CA GLN A 160 30.79 -11.07 -4.61
C GLN A 160 29.54 -10.20 -4.53
N VAL A 161 29.75 -8.89 -4.56
CA VAL A 161 28.68 -7.91 -4.74
C VAL A 161 28.09 -8.17 -6.13
N ALA A 162 26.83 -8.57 -6.21
CA ALA A 162 26.15 -8.67 -7.49
C ALA A 162 26.17 -7.29 -8.16
N GLU A 163 26.99 -7.11 -9.19
CA GLU A 163 27.01 -5.89 -9.99
C GLU A 163 25.62 -5.69 -10.60
N LEU A 164 24.92 -4.66 -10.14
CA LEU A 164 23.53 -4.41 -10.51
C LEU A 164 23.44 -3.88 -11.96
N PRO A 165 22.68 -4.51 -12.88
CA PRO A 165 22.12 -3.78 -14.01
C PRO A 165 20.95 -2.93 -13.48
N LEU A 166 21.30 -1.78 -12.89
CA LEU A 166 20.41 -0.78 -12.28
C LEU A 166 19.20 -0.42 -13.18
N LEU A 167 19.40 -0.49 -14.50
CA LEU A 167 18.41 -0.18 -15.53
C LEU A 167 17.25 -1.19 -15.59
N ALA A 168 17.52 -2.49 -15.40
CA ALA A 168 16.47 -3.52 -15.50
C ALA A 168 15.47 -3.43 -14.34
N HIS A 169 15.95 -3.11 -13.14
CA HIS A 169 15.11 -3.01 -11.95
C HIS A 169 14.37 -1.67 -11.88
N ALA A 170 14.99 -0.57 -12.32
CA ALA A 170 14.33 0.74 -12.43
C ALA A 170 13.09 0.68 -13.34
N THR A 171 13.15 -0.07 -14.45
CA THR A 171 11.98 -0.24 -15.34
C THR A 171 10.83 -1.02 -14.70
N THR A 172 11.12 -1.94 -13.78
CA THR A 172 10.09 -2.72 -13.07
C THR A 172 9.37 -1.86 -12.03
N VAL A 173 10.11 -1.01 -11.32
CA VAL A 173 9.55 -0.03 -10.37
C VAL A 173 8.74 1.04 -11.11
N LEU A 174 9.23 1.55 -12.23
CA LEU A 174 8.50 2.52 -13.07
C LEU A 174 7.19 1.93 -13.61
N ARG A 175 7.19 0.69 -14.12
CA ARG A 175 5.96 0.01 -14.56
C ARG A 175 4.97 -0.22 -13.40
N GLY A 176 5.46 -0.48 -12.19
CA GLY A 176 4.63 -0.57 -10.98
C GLY A 176 3.95 0.76 -10.63
N ILE A 177 4.65 1.88 -10.79
CA ILE A 177 4.12 3.24 -10.57
C ILE A 177 3.06 3.59 -11.63
N GLU A 178 3.29 3.24 -12.90
CA GLU A 178 2.34 3.44 -14.00
C GLU A 178 1.05 2.60 -13.82
N GLY A 179 1.18 1.36 -13.35
CA GLY A 179 0.04 0.50 -13.02
C GLY A 179 -0.81 1.04 -11.87
N ALA A 180 -0.18 1.64 -10.85
CA ALA A 180 -0.87 2.26 -9.73
C ALA A 180 -1.53 3.61 -10.08
N ALA A 181 -1.10 4.27 -11.17
CA ALA A 181 -1.68 5.52 -11.64
C ALA A 181 -2.94 5.34 -12.50
N SER A 182 -3.11 4.19 -13.16
CA SER A 182 -4.26 3.90 -14.05
C SER A 182 -5.65 4.05 -13.41
N PRO A 183 -5.90 3.63 -12.16
CA PRO A 183 -7.22 3.82 -11.52
C PRO A 183 -7.54 5.29 -11.25
N LEU A 184 -6.51 6.13 -11.04
CA LEU A 184 -6.67 7.55 -10.68
C LEU A 184 -7.02 8.40 -11.91
N THR A 185 -6.54 8.03 -13.10
CA THR A 185 -6.90 8.68 -14.36
C THR A 185 -8.34 8.35 -14.78
N ALA A 186 -8.75 7.09 -14.61
CA ALA A 186 -10.12 6.64 -14.89
C ALA A 186 -11.14 7.34 -14.00
N GLN A 187 -10.87 7.45 -12.69
CA GLN A 187 -11.76 8.13 -11.74
C GLN A 187 -11.87 9.65 -12.00
N ARG A 188 -10.80 10.28 -12.51
CA ARG A 188 -10.81 11.70 -12.87
C ARG A 188 -11.64 11.96 -14.13
N GLN A 189 -11.62 11.06 -15.11
CA GLN A 189 -12.45 11.16 -16.32
C GLN A 189 -13.94 11.00 -16.01
N THR A 190 -14.33 10.06 -15.14
CA THR A 190 -15.74 9.90 -14.72
C THR A 190 -16.25 11.14 -13.98
N ALA A 191 -15.42 11.76 -13.14
CA ALA A 191 -15.78 12.99 -12.43
C ALA A 191 -15.90 14.21 -13.36
N THR A 192 -15.03 14.34 -14.38
CA THR A 192 -15.13 15.41 -15.38
C THR A 192 -16.39 15.25 -16.23
N ILE A 193 -16.71 14.04 -16.71
CA ILE A 193 -17.92 13.78 -17.50
C ILE A 193 -19.20 14.06 -16.68
N ALA A 194 -19.22 13.69 -15.40
CA ALA A 194 -20.34 13.97 -14.50
C ALA A 194 -20.54 15.48 -14.24
N SER A 195 -19.47 16.29 -14.32
CA SER A 195 -19.57 17.75 -14.13
C SER A 195 -20.18 18.51 -15.32
N TYR A 196 -20.19 17.91 -16.52
CA TYR A 196 -20.85 18.47 -17.71
C TYR A 196 -22.29 17.95 -17.90
N GLY A 197 -22.67 16.87 -17.22
CA GLY A 197 -23.98 16.20 -17.36
C GLY A 197 -25.22 17.00 -16.94
N PRO A 198 -25.21 17.86 -15.90
CA PRO A 198 -26.44 18.54 -15.48
C PRO A 198 -26.77 19.80 -16.31
N ALA A 199 -25.91 20.22 -17.23
CA ALA A 199 -26.13 21.41 -18.06
C ALA A 199 -26.80 21.12 -19.43
N LEU A 200 -27.05 19.84 -19.77
CA LEU A 200 -27.61 19.43 -21.07
C LEU A 200 -28.99 18.77 -20.98
N ILE A 201 -29.61 18.72 -19.80
CA ILE A 201 -30.96 18.17 -19.61
C ILE A 201 -31.94 19.32 -19.35
N GLY A 202 -32.21 20.08 -20.40
CA GLY A 202 -33.19 21.15 -20.36
C GLY A 202 -33.15 21.96 -21.65
N GLY A 203 -34.06 21.66 -22.58
CA GLY A 203 -34.26 22.50 -23.76
C GLY A 203 -34.44 21.68 -25.03
N GLU A 204 -35.62 21.85 -25.61
CA GLU A 204 -36.08 21.27 -26.86
C GLU A 204 -35.21 21.70 -28.07
N SER A 205 -35.36 20.93 -29.15
CA SER A 205 -35.07 21.28 -30.55
C SER A 205 -33.61 21.32 -31.02
N GLY A 206 -33.32 20.45 -32.01
CA GLY A 206 -32.35 20.65 -33.08
C GLY A 206 -30.98 21.23 -32.73
N GLY A 207 -30.05 20.39 -32.28
CA GLY A 207 -28.64 20.75 -32.16
C GLY A 207 -27.73 19.74 -32.85
N SER A 208 -27.29 20.04 -34.07
CA SER A 208 -26.18 19.34 -34.71
C SER A 208 -24.88 19.79 -34.03
N ILE A 209 -24.15 18.87 -33.40
CA ILE A 209 -22.82 19.15 -32.87
C ILE A 209 -21.82 18.78 -33.97
N ALA A 210 -21.39 19.79 -34.74
CA ALA A 210 -20.28 19.64 -35.67
C ALA A 210 -18.97 19.62 -34.85
N SER A 211 -18.27 18.48 -34.87
CA SER A 211 -16.87 18.39 -34.45
C SER A 211 -16.01 19.01 -35.55
N ALA A 212 -15.42 20.17 -35.28
CA ALA A 212 -14.34 20.68 -36.10
C ALA A 212 -13.08 19.84 -35.80
N ASP A 213 -12.46 19.39 -36.90
CA ASP A 213 -11.31 18.49 -37.03
C ASP A 213 -11.54 16.98 -36.80
N SER A 214 -11.34 16.26 -37.92
CA SER A 214 -11.41 14.81 -38.14
C SER A 214 -12.82 14.24 -38.35
N GLY A 215 -13.21 14.12 -39.63
CA GLY A 215 -14.53 13.69 -40.10
C GLY A 215 -14.88 12.24 -39.79
N THR A 216 -15.39 11.97 -38.58
CA THR A 216 -16.13 10.75 -38.27
C THR A 216 -17.24 11.05 -37.25
N THR A 217 -18.47 11.14 -37.73
CA THR A 217 -19.65 11.32 -36.87
C THR A 217 -20.09 9.96 -36.34
N LEU A 218 -19.69 9.61 -35.11
CA LEU A 218 -20.18 8.42 -34.42
C LEU A 218 -21.58 8.70 -33.84
N ARG A 219 -22.62 8.17 -34.50
CA ARG A 219 -24.00 8.21 -34.01
C ARG A 219 -24.27 6.96 -33.17
N ILE A 220 -24.20 7.08 -31.85
CA ILE A 220 -24.58 6.00 -30.94
C ILE A 220 -26.10 6.09 -30.71
N VAL A 221 -26.84 5.14 -31.29
CA VAL A 221 -28.27 4.93 -30.98
C VAL A 221 -28.33 3.81 -29.94
N ILE A 222 -28.74 4.15 -28.72
CA ILE A 222 -29.00 3.14 -27.67
C ILE A 222 -30.47 2.78 -27.76
N ASP A 223 -30.78 1.63 -28.36
CA ASP A 223 -32.12 1.04 -28.30
C ASP A 223 -32.26 0.34 -26.93
N THR A 224 -33.26 0.76 -26.16
CA THR A 224 -33.51 0.26 -24.79
C THR A 224 -34.57 -0.84 -24.74
N SER A 225 -34.98 -1.39 -25.89
CA SER A 225 -36.17 -2.24 -25.97
C SER A 225 -35.97 -3.76 -26.15
N SER A 226 -34.76 -4.34 -26.08
CA SER A 226 -34.65 -5.81 -26.14
C SER A 226 -33.40 -6.43 -25.46
N PRO A 227 -33.52 -7.56 -24.73
CA PRO A 227 -32.42 -8.17 -23.98
C PRO A 227 -31.78 -9.34 -24.74
N SER A 228 -30.99 -9.09 -25.78
CA SER A 228 -30.08 -10.12 -26.32
C SER A 228 -29.02 -9.54 -27.26
N SER A 229 -27.77 -9.61 -26.81
CA SER A 229 -26.47 -9.78 -27.51
C SER A 229 -26.14 -9.03 -28.81
N THR A 230 -24.82 -8.84 -28.99
CA THR A 230 -24.06 -8.70 -30.25
C THR A 230 -23.69 -7.28 -30.69
N LEU A 231 -22.38 -6.98 -30.64
CA LEU A 231 -21.76 -5.82 -31.30
C LEU A 231 -21.69 -6.09 -32.81
N THR A 232 -22.46 -5.38 -33.62
CA THR A 232 -22.25 -5.30 -35.08
C THR A 232 -21.74 -3.90 -35.43
N SER A 233 -20.49 -3.86 -35.91
CA SER A 233 -19.86 -2.67 -36.47
C SER A 233 -20.22 -2.60 -37.97
N HIS A 234 -21.05 -1.63 -38.37
CA HIS A 234 -21.18 -1.24 -39.77
C HIS A 234 -20.41 0.06 -40.02
N ALA A 235 -19.26 -0.05 -40.68
CA ALA A 235 -18.58 1.09 -41.28
C ALA A 235 -19.17 1.35 -42.66
N HIS A 236 -19.87 2.47 -42.82
CA HIS A 236 -20.32 2.94 -44.13
C HIS A 236 -19.34 4.03 -44.58
N SER A 237 -18.56 3.72 -45.63
CA SER A 237 -17.68 4.69 -46.28
C SER A 237 -18.40 5.24 -47.51
N SER A 238 -18.54 6.55 -47.59
CA SER A 238 -18.89 7.23 -48.83
C SER A 238 -18.21 8.60 -48.87
N MET A 239 -17.48 8.80 -49.96
CA MET A 239 -16.92 10.07 -50.45
C MET A 239 -17.94 11.21 -50.47
#